data_AF-A0A645B2B8-F1
#
_entry.id   AF-A0A645B2B8-F1
#
_cell.length_a   1.000
_cell.length_b   1.000
_cell.length_c   1.000
_cell.angle_alpha   90.00
_cell.angle_beta   90.00
_cell.angle_gamma   90.00
#
_symmetry.space_group_name_H-M   'P 1'
#
loop_
_entity.id
_entity.type
_entity.pdbx_description
1 polymer ?
#
loop_
_entity_poly.entity_id
_entity_poly.type
_entity_poly.pdbx_seq_one_letter_code
_entity_poly.pdbx_strand_id
1 'polypeptide(L)'
;MKIIKKIKKPIGFLVAIGVSILGLFFVVTCTWIGVDVKTRCQEAKKDYTGTCVEALSQLLDDENQAFRNRNSAIWALGQLGNKQALPILEKYYTGDIPDREPWNGVVSQYELKKAIKLLNNGKNITAIFWRYGIK
;
A
#
# COMPACT_ATOMS: atom_id res chain seq x y z
N MET A 1 -4.83 44.66 24.88
CA MET A 1 -3.69 44.00 24.18
C MET A 1 -2.96 42.91 24.99
N LYS A 2 -2.69 43.08 26.30
CA LYS A 2 -1.97 42.07 27.13
C LYS A 2 -2.69 40.72 27.30
N ILE A 3 -4.03 40.73 27.44
CA ILE A 3 -4.84 39.52 27.64
C ILE A 3 -4.87 38.65 26.36
N ILE A 4 -5.03 39.28 25.19
CA ILE A 4 -4.99 38.62 23.89
C ILE A 4 -3.62 37.94 23.65
N LYS A 5 -2.51 38.57 24.06
CA LYS A 5 -1.17 37.96 24.00
C LYS A 5 -0.98 36.81 24.97
N LYS A 6 -1.61 36.85 26.16
CA LYS A 6 -1.58 35.74 27.14
C LYS A 6 -2.32 34.49 26.65
N ILE A 7 -3.38 34.65 25.86
CA ILE A 7 -4.19 33.53 25.34
C ILE A 7 -3.58 32.93 24.05
N LYS A 8 -2.96 33.75 23.19
CA LYS A 8 -2.36 33.28 21.92
C LYS A 8 -1.16 32.33 22.11
N LYS A 9 -0.35 32.53 23.16
CA LYS A 9 0.83 31.67 23.44
C LYS A 9 0.47 30.21 23.78
N PRO A 10 -0.44 29.91 24.73
CA PRO A 10 -0.82 28.53 25.03
C PRO A 10 -1.55 27.86 23.86
N ILE A 11 -2.37 28.62 23.10
CA ILE A 11 -3.00 28.08 21.88
C ILE A 11 -1.96 27.68 20.85
N GLY A 12 -0.95 28.53 20.59
CA GLY A 12 0.15 28.19 19.69
C GLY A 12 0.91 26.93 20.12
N PHE A 13 1.13 26.75 21.43
CA PHE A 13 1.76 25.56 21.98
C PHE A 13 0.90 24.30 21.80
N LEU A 14 -0.40 24.38 22.06
CA LEU A 14 -1.33 23.27 21.84
C LEU A 14 -1.42 22.87 20.36
N VAL A 15 -1.43 23.84 19.45
CA VAL A 15 -1.39 23.60 18.01
C VAL A 15 -0.09 22.90 17.62
N ALA A 16 1.05 23.36 18.13
CA ALA A 16 2.34 22.73 17.84
C ALA A 16 2.37 21.26 18.30
N ILE A 17 1.90 20.97 19.53
CA ILE A 17 1.78 19.60 20.03
C ILE A 17 0.87 18.76 19.12
N GLY A 18 -0.31 19.29 18.77
CA GLY A 18 -1.25 18.60 17.90
C GLY A 18 -0.63 18.26 16.54
N VAL A 19 0.06 19.21 15.91
CA VAL A 19 0.78 18.99 14.64
C VAL A 19 1.90 17.96 14.79
N SER A 20 2.67 18.00 15.88
CA SER A 20 3.72 17.02 16.14
C SER A 20 3.16 15.61 16.32
N ILE A 21 2.06 15.46 17.06
CA ILE A 21 1.40 14.17 17.26
C ILE A 21 0.87 13.62 15.92
N LEU A 22 0.20 14.46 15.13
CA LEU A 22 -0.29 14.07 13.79
C LEU A 22 0.86 13.68 12.86
N GLY A 23 1.96 14.44 12.88
CA GLY A 23 3.17 14.11 12.12
C GLY A 23 3.76 12.77 12.53
N LEU A 24 3.82 12.47 13.83
CA LEU A 24 4.30 11.19 14.34
C LEU A 24 3.42 10.03 13.86
N PHE A 25 2.10 10.13 14.01
CA PHE A 25 1.18 9.09 13.54
C PHE A 25 1.28 8.89 12.02
N PHE A 26 1.44 9.97 11.26
CA PHE A 26 1.65 9.88 9.81
C PHE A 26 2.92 9.09 9.47
N VAL A 27 4.05 9.36 10.13
CA VAL A 27 5.30 8.63 9.89
C VAL A 27 5.16 7.15 10.28
N VAL A 28 4.57 6.85 11.43
CA VAL A 28 4.36 5.46 11.90
C VAL A 28 3.50 4.67 10.91
N THR A 29 2.39 5.26 10.43
CA THR A 29 1.53 4.59 9.45
C THR A 29 2.25 4.36 8.12
N CYS A 30 3.04 5.32 7.65
CA CYS A 30 3.83 5.17 6.42
C CYS A 30 4.88 4.06 6.55
N THR A 31 5.58 3.96 7.68
CA THR A 31 6.59 2.92 7.88
C THR A 31 5.97 1.54 7.99
N TRP A 32 4.80 1.41 8.63
CA TRP A 32 4.04 0.14 8.68
C TRP A 32 3.65 -0.37 7.31
N ILE A 33 3.19 0.49 6.39
CA ILE A 33 2.91 0.09 5.00
C ILE A 33 4.17 -0.51 4.36
N GLY A 34 5.32 0.16 4.52
CA GLY A 34 6.58 -0.32 3.98
C GLY A 34 7.02 -1.67 4.55
N VAL A 35 6.83 -1.88 5.86
CA VAL A 35 7.12 -3.15 6.52
C VAL A 35 6.21 -4.26 5.97
N ASP A 36 4.89 -4.02 5.85
CA ASP A 36 3.97 -5.04 5.33
C ASP A 36 4.29 -5.40 3.87
N VAL A 37 4.56 -4.42 3.01
CA VAL A 37 5.00 -4.68 1.61
C VAL A 37 6.28 -5.53 1.59
N LYS A 38 7.26 -5.21 2.44
CA LYS A 38 8.50 -5.98 2.55
C LYS A 38 8.24 -7.40 3.04
N THR A 39 7.36 -7.58 4.02
CA THR A 39 6.96 -8.90 4.52
C THR A 39 6.29 -9.72 3.43
N ARG A 40 5.33 -9.17 2.68
CA ARG A 40 4.69 -9.88 1.55
C ARG A 40 5.68 -10.26 0.46
N CYS A 41 6.61 -9.36 0.16
CA CYS A 41 7.70 -9.63 -0.76
C CYS A 41 8.56 -10.82 -0.33
N GLN A 42 8.96 -10.84 0.94
CA GLN A 42 9.78 -11.92 1.51
C GLN A 42 9.01 -13.23 1.60
N GLU A 43 7.72 -13.19 1.95
CA GLU A 43 6.83 -14.36 1.96
C GLU A 43 6.71 -14.96 0.56
N ALA A 44 6.43 -14.15 -0.47
CA ALA A 44 6.37 -14.62 -1.85
C ALA A 44 7.72 -15.20 -2.30
N LYS A 45 8.84 -14.57 -1.95
CA LYS A 45 10.20 -15.06 -2.31
C LYS A 45 10.58 -16.39 -1.64
N LYS A 46 9.80 -16.92 -0.68
CA LYS A 46 10.03 -18.27 -0.12
C LYS A 46 9.63 -19.36 -1.10
N ASP A 47 8.55 -19.12 -1.83
CA ASP A 47 7.92 -20.14 -2.69
C ASP A 47 8.11 -19.83 -4.19
N TYR A 48 8.42 -18.58 -4.53
CA TYR A 48 8.60 -18.12 -5.91
C TYR A 48 9.97 -17.46 -6.13
N THR A 49 10.44 -17.47 -7.37
CA THR A 49 11.79 -17.00 -7.72
C THR A 49 11.79 -15.57 -8.30
N GLY A 50 12.97 -14.96 -8.32
CA GLY A 50 13.20 -13.67 -8.99
C GLY A 50 13.13 -12.45 -8.06
N THR A 51 12.92 -11.29 -8.68
CA THR A 51 12.71 -10.01 -8.00
C THR A 51 11.43 -10.00 -7.17
N CYS A 52 11.27 -8.99 -6.31
CA CYS A 52 10.04 -8.83 -5.53
C CYS A 52 8.78 -8.82 -6.39
N VAL A 53 8.83 -8.11 -7.52
CA VAL A 53 7.72 -8.00 -8.47
C VAL A 53 7.43 -9.33 -9.14
N GLU A 54 8.47 -10.05 -9.58
CA GLU A 54 8.32 -11.35 -10.22
C GLU A 54 7.74 -12.40 -9.27
N ALA A 55 8.24 -12.46 -8.02
CA ALA A 55 7.74 -13.40 -7.01
C ALA A 55 6.28 -13.11 -6.64
N LEU A 56 5.90 -11.84 -6.43
CA LEU A 56 4.52 -11.45 -6.16
C LEU A 56 3.59 -11.68 -7.37
N SER A 57 4.11 -11.51 -8.59
CA SER A 57 3.36 -11.81 -9.82
C SER A 57 3.08 -13.30 -9.95
N GLN A 58 4.07 -14.16 -9.65
CA GLN A 58 3.88 -15.62 -9.61
C GLN A 58 2.89 -16.03 -8.51
N LEU A 59 2.97 -15.44 -7.31
CA LEU A 59 2.01 -15.68 -6.23
C LEU A 59 0.56 -15.31 -6.64
N LEU A 60 0.38 -14.23 -7.39
CA LEU A 60 -0.93 -13.86 -7.94
C LEU A 60 -1.40 -14.85 -9.01
N ASP A 61 -0.50 -15.36 -9.84
CA ASP A 61 -0.81 -16.29 -10.94
C ASP A 61 -1.09 -17.73 -10.47
N ASP A 62 -0.60 -18.09 -9.28
CA ASP A 62 -0.78 -19.43 -8.73
C ASP A 62 -2.23 -19.66 -8.24
N GLU A 63 -2.99 -20.44 -9.00
CA GLU A 63 -4.39 -20.76 -8.70
C GLU A 63 -4.56 -21.69 -7.50
N ASN A 64 -3.49 -22.34 -7.02
CA ASN A 64 -3.53 -23.14 -5.79
C ASN A 64 -3.44 -22.27 -4.52
N GLN A 65 -3.07 -20.99 -4.67
CA GLN A 65 -3.01 -20.07 -3.54
C GLN A 65 -4.38 -19.56 -3.16
N ALA A 66 -4.59 -19.42 -1.85
CA ALA A 66 -5.81 -18.82 -1.32
C ALA A 66 -5.99 -17.40 -1.85
N PHE A 67 -7.22 -17.01 -2.16
CA PHE A 67 -7.55 -15.65 -2.64
C PHE A 67 -7.01 -14.55 -1.73
N ARG A 68 -6.93 -14.79 -0.41
CA ARG A 68 -6.32 -13.85 0.53
C ARG A 68 -4.86 -13.54 0.17
N ASN A 69 -4.05 -14.57 -0.11
CA ASN A 69 -2.64 -14.39 -0.46
C ASN A 69 -2.50 -13.68 -1.81
N ARG A 70 -3.33 -14.06 -2.78
CA ARG A 70 -3.38 -13.42 -4.11
C ARG A 70 -3.78 -11.94 -4.01
N ASN A 71 -4.78 -11.61 -3.20
CA ASN A 71 -5.20 -10.23 -2.94
C ASN A 71 -4.13 -9.43 -2.18
N SER A 72 -3.41 -10.06 -1.24
CA SER A 72 -2.24 -9.43 -0.60
C SER A 72 -1.11 -9.18 -1.60
N ALA A 73 -0.91 -10.06 -2.58
CA ALA A 73 0.06 -9.86 -3.65
C ALA A 73 -0.33 -8.65 -4.53
N ILE A 74 -1.60 -8.56 -4.94
CA ILE A 74 -2.14 -7.42 -5.71
C ILE A 74 -1.89 -6.11 -4.96
N TRP A 75 -2.22 -6.06 -3.68
CA TRP A 75 -2.00 -4.87 -2.86
C TRP A 75 -0.52 -4.49 -2.82
N ALA A 76 0.37 -5.45 -2.55
CA ALA A 76 1.81 -5.20 -2.48
C ALA A 76 2.39 -4.73 -3.83
N LEU A 77 1.98 -5.34 -4.95
CA LEU A 77 2.33 -4.92 -6.30
C LEU A 77 1.89 -3.47 -6.57
N GLY A 78 0.66 -3.12 -6.19
CA GLY A 78 0.15 -1.75 -6.25
C GLY A 78 0.99 -0.76 -5.43
N GLN A 79 1.35 -1.13 -4.20
CA GLN A 79 2.20 -0.31 -3.34
C GLN A 79 3.61 -0.14 -3.90
N LEU A 80 4.19 -1.16 -4.53
CA LEU A 80 5.50 -1.08 -5.19
C LEU A 80 5.47 -0.12 -6.38
N GLY A 81 4.37 -0.09 -7.14
CA GLY A 81 4.20 0.82 -8.27
C GLY A 81 5.16 0.55 -9.44
N ASN A 82 5.74 -0.65 -9.52
CA ASN A 82 6.61 -1.03 -10.62
C ASN A 82 5.75 -1.47 -11.83
N LYS A 83 5.91 -0.79 -12.96
CA LYS A 83 5.16 -1.03 -14.20
C LYS A 83 5.31 -2.45 -14.75
N GLN A 84 6.37 -3.18 -14.40
CA GLN A 84 6.54 -4.59 -14.78
C GLN A 84 5.38 -5.48 -14.29
N ALA A 85 4.66 -5.08 -13.24
CA ALA A 85 3.49 -5.80 -12.74
C ALA A 85 2.17 -5.50 -13.48
N LEU A 86 2.14 -4.54 -14.41
CA LEU A 86 0.91 -4.22 -15.15
C LEU A 86 0.32 -5.44 -15.89
N PRO A 87 1.10 -6.23 -16.66
CA PRO A 87 0.53 -7.32 -17.43
C PRO A 87 -0.19 -8.37 -16.57
N ILE A 88 0.37 -8.71 -15.40
CA ILE A 88 -0.25 -9.70 -14.51
C ILE A 88 -1.50 -9.15 -13.82
N LEU A 89 -1.50 -7.87 -13.45
CA LEU A 89 -2.68 -7.24 -12.85
C LEU A 89 -3.81 -7.09 -13.87
N GLU A 90 -3.48 -6.68 -15.10
CA GLU A 90 -4.45 -6.54 -16.19
C GLU A 90 -5.01 -7.89 -16.64
N LYS A 91 -4.20 -8.97 -16.61
CA LYS A 91 -4.68 -10.35 -16.89
C LYS A 91 -5.91 -10.73 -16.06
N TYR A 92 -5.97 -10.31 -14.80
CA TYR A 92 -7.04 -10.67 -13.87
C TYR A 92 -8.11 -9.58 -13.69
N TYR A 93 -7.95 -8.42 -14.32
CA TYR A 93 -8.87 -7.30 -14.17
C TYR A 93 -9.97 -7.35 -15.22
N THR A 94 -11.20 -7.61 -14.79
CA THR A 94 -12.38 -7.63 -15.67
C THR A 94 -13.07 -6.26 -15.74
N GLY A 95 -12.89 -5.43 -14.71
CA GLY A 95 -13.60 -4.15 -14.55
C GLY A 95 -14.97 -4.28 -13.87
N ASP A 96 -15.48 -5.49 -13.72
CA ASP A 96 -16.76 -5.77 -13.06
C ASP A 96 -16.56 -5.83 -11.54
N ILE A 97 -16.80 -4.69 -10.88
CA ILE A 97 -16.66 -4.57 -9.43
C ILE A 97 -18.07 -4.60 -8.81
N PRO A 98 -18.44 -5.66 -8.07
CA PRO A 98 -19.73 -5.71 -7.37
C PRO A 98 -19.74 -4.73 -6.19
N ASP A 99 -20.93 -4.38 -5.69
CA ASP A 99 -21.09 -3.49 -4.53
C ASP A 99 -20.32 -3.97 -3.29
N ARG A 100 -20.17 -5.30 -3.16
CA ARG A 100 -19.40 -5.93 -2.08
C ARG A 100 -18.72 -7.20 -2.54
N GLU A 101 -17.40 -7.22 -2.42
CA GLU A 101 -16.58 -8.42 -2.64
C GLU A 101 -16.42 -9.21 -1.33
N PRO A 102 -16.41 -10.55 -1.38
CA PRO A 102 -16.06 -11.36 -0.22
C PRO A 102 -14.57 -11.19 0.10
N TRP A 103 -14.24 -11.18 1.38
CA TRP A 103 -12.88 -10.89 1.84
C TRP A 103 -11.82 -11.91 1.37
N ASN A 104 -12.18 -13.19 1.25
CA ASN A 104 -11.28 -14.28 0.83
C ASN A 104 -11.92 -15.25 -0.19
N GLY A 105 -12.96 -14.82 -0.89
CA GLY A 105 -13.72 -15.69 -1.80
C GLY A 105 -13.39 -15.50 -3.29
N VAL A 106 -12.73 -14.40 -3.65
CA VAL A 106 -12.43 -14.04 -5.05
C VAL A 106 -11.14 -13.22 -5.13
N VAL A 107 -10.56 -13.14 -6.33
CA VAL A 107 -9.58 -12.10 -6.66
C VAL A 107 -10.30 -10.76 -6.71
N SER A 108 -9.88 -9.82 -5.86
CA SER A 108 -10.54 -8.52 -5.70
C SER A 108 -10.32 -7.63 -6.91
N GLN A 109 -11.40 -7.33 -7.62
CA GLN A 109 -11.42 -6.39 -8.74
C GLN A 109 -11.22 -4.95 -8.26
N TYR A 110 -11.67 -4.63 -7.04
CA TYR A 110 -11.40 -3.34 -6.42
C TYR A 110 -9.91 -3.12 -6.13
N GLU A 111 -9.23 -4.11 -5.54
CA GLU A 111 -7.78 -4.03 -5.30
C GLU A 111 -6.99 -3.98 -6.61
N LEU A 112 -7.39 -4.76 -7.62
CA LEU A 112 -6.78 -4.70 -8.97
C LEU A 112 -6.90 -3.30 -9.57
N LYS A 113 -8.10 -2.70 -9.56
CA LYS A 113 -8.33 -1.33 -10.05
C LYS A 113 -7.42 -0.31 -9.35
N LYS A 114 -7.28 -0.40 -8.02
CA LYS A 114 -6.39 0.48 -7.25
C LYS A 114 -4.93 0.26 -7.61
N ALA A 115 -4.49 -0.99 -7.68
CA ALA A 115 -3.11 -1.34 -8.03
C ALA A 115 -2.76 -0.83 -9.43
N ILE A 116 -3.56 -1.16 -10.43
CA ILE A 116 -3.37 -0.68 -11.82
C ILE A 116 -3.32 0.85 -11.87
N LYS A 117 -4.21 1.55 -11.15
CA LYS A 117 -4.18 3.02 -11.07
C LYS A 117 -2.87 3.55 -10.47
N LEU A 118 -2.33 2.90 -9.44
CA LEU A 118 -1.04 3.29 -8.83
C LEU A 118 0.12 3.11 -9.82
N LEU A 119 0.06 2.10 -10.69
CA LEU A 119 1.09 1.84 -11.71
C LEU A 119 0.94 2.75 -12.94
N ASN A 120 -0.29 3.08 -13.33
CA ASN A 120 -0.64 3.95 -14.47
C ASN A 120 -0.79 5.42 -14.05
N ASN A 121 0.32 6.02 -13.61
CA ASN A 121 0.46 7.44 -13.26
C ASN A 121 -0.14 7.86 -11.90
N GLY A 122 -0.59 6.91 -11.07
CA GLY A 122 -0.94 7.20 -9.69
C GLY A 122 0.26 7.60 -8.84
N LYS A 123 0.07 8.57 -7.94
CA LYS A 123 1.10 8.98 -6.98
C LYS A 123 0.89 8.25 -5.66
N ASN A 124 1.82 7.38 -5.28
CA ASN A 124 1.93 6.88 -3.92
C ASN A 124 2.84 7.82 -3.11
N ILE A 125 2.25 8.82 -2.45
CA ILE A 125 3.01 9.83 -1.70
C ILE A 125 3.68 9.26 -0.44
N THR A 126 3.18 8.15 0.11
CA THR A 126 3.78 7.52 1.30
C THR A 126 4.99 6.68 0.94
N ALA A 127 5.11 6.24 -0.33
CA ALA A 127 6.21 5.42 -0.80
C ALA A 127 7.59 6.06 -0.62
N ILE A 128 7.67 7.41 -0.63
CA ILE A 128 8.93 8.12 -0.38
C ILE A 128 9.51 7.80 1.00
N PHE A 129 8.71 7.38 1.98
CA PHE A 129 9.21 7.11 3.33
C PHE A 129 9.76 5.69 3.51
N TRP A 130 9.53 4.77 2.57
CA TRP A 130 9.87 3.34 2.80
C TRP A 130 10.42 2.59 1.58
N ARG A 131 10.20 3.06 0.35
CA ARG A 131 10.52 2.28 -0.87
C ARG A 131 12.02 2.08 -1.12
N TYR A 132 12.89 2.91 -0.54
CA TYR A 132 14.34 2.87 -0.74
C TYR A 132 15.03 1.54 -0.33
N GLY A 133 14.38 0.71 0.49
CA GLY A 133 14.97 -0.52 1.02
C GLY A 133 14.39 -1.83 0.49
N ILE A 134 13.47 -1.78 -0.49
CA ILE A 134 12.81 -2.99 -1.01
C ILE A 134 13.44 -3.36 -2.36
N LYS A 135 14.14 -4.50 -2.39
CA LYS A 135 14.75 -5.14 -3.58
C LYS A 135 14.18 -6.55 -3.75
#